data_AF-A0A410PTA4-F1
#
_entry.id   AF-A0A410PTA4-F1
#
_cell.length_a   1.000
_cell.length_b   1.000
_cell.length_c   1.000
_cell.angle_alpha   90.00
_cell.angle_beta   90.00
_cell.angle_gamma   90.00
#
_symmetry.space_group_name_H-M   'P 1'
#
loop_
_entity.id
_entity.type
_entity.pdbx_description
1 polymer ?
#
loop_
_entity_poly.entity_id
_entity_poly.type
_entity_poly.pdbx_seq_one_letter_code
_entity_poly.pdbx_strand_id
1 'polypeptide(L)'
;MNGIGISNIGSNAGSKNQQKKTTTVDGNLAVGFRDLLETKKSQEVGATDRTKDTLNISGYANVPQRLAELQKLHEETDYSGMTDMEIYKLINDRYEQAFPHRGAKMELNTPKYQDIGIQNMANLREAIKNPNFVQLRGEASYNRAKEYFGYQGLSNSEIIQKVKEEIPDDGSLENKIEIRDRLAGMGLISDITVMAFHSSIAHLQRQVFRETFGQEAAKDINAFENWLRSGSMEDVQMSWGEMKEFMFGTMKVAEIYGVEVQKELNDLFKELSEG
;
A
#
# COMPACT_ATOMS: atom_id res chain seq x y z
N MET A 1 -56.16 -29.88 31.66
CA MET A 1 -56.50 -30.74 32.81
C MET A 1 -55.56 -31.93 32.80
N ASN A 2 -54.92 -32.16 33.95
CA ASN A 2 -54.34 -33.42 34.49
C ASN A 2 -53.34 -34.18 33.58
N GLY A 3 -52.08 -34.41 33.92
CA GLY A 3 -51.40 -34.47 35.23
C GLY A 3 -51.05 -35.92 35.60
N ILE A 4 -49.78 -36.10 36.04
CA ILE A 4 -49.24 -37.21 36.87
C ILE A 4 -48.94 -38.50 36.07
N GLY A 5 -47.82 -39.22 36.18
CA GLY A 5 -46.66 -39.40 37.08
C GLY A 5 -46.12 -40.81 36.71
N ILE A 6 -44.88 -41.26 36.93
CA ILE A 6 -44.17 -41.53 38.18
C ILE A 6 -42.76 -42.04 37.80
N SER A 7 -41.82 -41.75 38.69
CA SER A 7 -40.39 -42.12 38.82
C SER A 7 -40.01 -43.61 38.92
N ASN A 8 -38.76 -43.92 38.53
CA ASN A 8 -37.81 -44.81 39.25
C ASN A 8 -36.39 -44.56 38.70
N ILE A 9 -35.50 -43.88 39.42
CA ILE A 9 -34.49 -44.38 40.38
C ILE A 9 -33.67 -45.58 39.85
N GLY A 10 -32.43 -45.27 39.46
CA GLY A 10 -31.35 -46.23 39.19
C GLY A 10 -30.01 -45.51 39.31
N SER A 11 -29.49 -45.46 40.53
CA SER A 11 -28.19 -44.94 40.90
C SER A 11 -27.07 -45.89 40.44
N ASN A 12 -26.07 -45.38 39.70
CA ASN A 12 -24.71 -45.91 39.84
C ASN A 12 -23.63 -44.87 39.53
N ALA A 13 -22.57 -44.94 40.33
CA ALA A 13 -21.53 -43.96 40.51
C ALA A 13 -20.51 -43.88 39.36
N GLY A 14 -19.86 -42.71 39.21
CA GLY A 14 -18.68 -42.58 38.34
C GLY A 14 -18.34 -41.15 37.93
N SER A 15 -18.18 -40.22 38.88
CA SER A 15 -17.58 -38.91 38.59
C SER A 15 -16.10 -39.08 38.28
N LYS A 16 -15.70 -38.82 37.03
CA LYS A 16 -14.32 -38.49 36.67
C LYS A 16 -14.28 -37.09 36.08
N ASN A 17 -13.83 -36.17 36.94
CA ASN A 17 -13.27 -34.87 36.62
C ASN A 17 -12.39 -34.93 35.36
N GLN A 18 -12.80 -34.29 34.28
CA GLN A 18 -11.84 -33.76 33.30
C GLN A 18 -11.50 -32.33 33.71
N GLN A 19 -10.31 -32.22 34.30
CA GLN A 19 -9.68 -30.97 34.67
C GLN A 19 -9.51 -30.08 33.44
N LYS A 20 -10.09 -28.89 33.53
CA LYS A 20 -9.74 -27.71 32.73
C LYS A 20 -8.26 -27.42 32.95
N LYS A 21 -7.40 -27.75 31.98
CA LYS A 21 -6.02 -27.24 31.92
C LYS A 21 -6.08 -25.81 31.39
N THR A 22 -6.26 -24.85 32.30
CA THR A 22 -5.81 -23.47 32.07
C THR A 22 -4.31 -23.44 32.22
N THR A 23 -3.59 -23.35 31.09
CA THR A 23 -2.17 -23.03 31.10
C THR A 23 -2.04 -21.55 31.41
N THR A 24 -1.64 -21.24 32.64
CA THR A 24 -1.19 -19.93 33.06
C THR A 24 0.07 -19.60 32.26
N VAL A 25 -0.05 -18.73 31.26
CA VAL A 25 1.10 -18.11 30.58
C VAL A 25 1.14 -16.65 31.02
N ASP A 26 2.04 -16.42 31.96
CA ASP A 26 2.88 -15.24 32.15
C ASP A 26 2.25 -13.85 32.28
N GLY A 27 2.02 -13.47 33.54
CA GLY A 27 2.04 -12.07 33.97
C GLY A 27 3.38 -11.34 33.69
N ASN A 28 4.44 -12.05 33.26
CA ASN A 28 5.72 -11.46 32.87
C ASN A 28 5.73 -10.91 31.42
N LEU A 29 4.85 -11.40 30.53
CA LEU A 29 4.71 -10.84 29.17
C LEU A 29 4.03 -9.46 29.19
N ALA A 30 3.09 -9.25 30.12
CA ALA A 30 2.40 -7.98 30.28
C ALA A 30 3.30 -6.88 30.91
N VAL A 31 4.29 -7.27 31.71
CA VAL A 31 5.28 -6.34 32.29
C VAL A 31 6.31 -5.95 31.22
N GLY A 32 6.82 -6.91 30.44
CA GLY A 32 7.74 -6.64 29.34
C GLY A 32 7.16 -5.73 28.26
N PHE A 33 5.85 -5.81 28.00
CA PHE A 33 5.16 -4.92 27.05
C PHE A 33 4.97 -3.50 27.60
N ARG A 34 4.78 -3.35 28.92
CA ARG A 34 4.67 -2.05 29.59
C ARG A 34 6.01 -1.33 29.63
N ASP A 35 7.09 -2.04 29.94
CA ASP A 35 8.44 -1.47 29.95
C ASP A 35 8.85 -1.01 28.54
N LEU A 36 8.43 -1.73 27.48
CA LEU A 36 8.66 -1.32 26.08
C LEU A 36 7.90 -0.04 25.70
N LEU A 37 6.69 0.16 26.25
CA LEU A 37 5.89 1.37 26.07
C LEU A 37 6.45 2.57 26.88
N GLU A 38 6.94 2.33 28.09
CA GLU A 38 7.57 3.36 28.93
C GLU A 38 8.96 3.76 28.41
N THR A 39 9.71 2.82 27.84
CA THR A 39 11.00 3.10 27.19
C THR A 39 10.81 3.90 25.90
N LYS A 40 9.74 3.66 25.12
CA LYS A 40 9.38 4.50 23.97
C LYS A 40 8.92 5.91 24.37
N LYS A 41 8.23 6.06 25.50
CA LYS A 41 7.85 7.38 26.06
C LYS A 41 9.05 8.18 26.57
N SER A 42 10.11 7.51 27.02
CA SER A 42 11.27 8.16 27.65
C SER A 42 12.37 8.59 26.65
N GLN A 43 12.20 8.31 25.35
CA GLN A 43 13.06 8.83 24.27
C GLN A 43 12.49 10.08 23.57
N GLU A 44 11.35 10.59 24.01
CA GLU A 44 10.86 11.93 23.62
C GLU A 44 11.40 12.99 24.60
N VAL A 45 12.70 13.29 24.52
CA VAL A 45 13.24 14.53 25.11
C VAL A 45 13.79 15.37 23.98
N GLY A 46 12.91 16.21 23.44
CA GLY A 46 13.20 17.17 22.37
C GLY A 46 12.03 17.54 21.47
N ALA A 47 10.77 17.23 21.84
CA ALA A 47 9.61 17.60 21.04
C ALA A 47 8.93 18.84 21.62
N THR A 48 9.00 19.94 20.87
CA THR A 48 7.98 20.99 20.93
C THR A 48 6.60 20.36 20.74
N ASP A 49 5.65 20.85 21.52
CA ASP A 49 4.27 20.37 21.68
C ASP A 49 3.56 20.08 20.33
N ARG A 50 3.59 18.81 19.86
CA ARG A 50 2.93 18.30 18.64
C ARG A 50 1.63 17.54 18.95
N THR A 51 0.95 17.88 20.03
CA THR A 51 -0.30 17.20 20.47
C THR A 51 -1.50 17.39 19.54
N LYS A 52 -1.37 18.16 18.45
CA LYS A 52 -2.39 18.30 17.38
C LYS A 52 -2.20 17.37 16.18
N ASP A 53 -1.10 16.61 16.11
CA ASP A 53 -0.70 15.90 14.89
C ASP A 53 -1.26 14.46 14.77
N THR A 54 -2.34 14.16 15.50
CA THR A 54 -2.98 12.83 15.43
C THR A 54 -4.05 12.85 14.34
N LEU A 55 -3.77 12.18 13.21
CA LEU A 55 -4.76 11.89 12.17
C LEU A 55 -5.93 11.12 12.78
N ASN A 56 -7.06 11.80 12.97
CA ASN A 56 -8.31 11.19 13.41
C ASN A 56 -9.17 10.84 12.17
N ILE A 57 -8.55 10.20 11.17
CA ILE A 57 -9.26 9.78 9.96
C ILE A 57 -10.24 8.69 10.36
N SER A 58 -11.54 9.00 10.27
CA SER A 58 -12.55 7.96 10.49
C SER A 58 -12.39 6.86 9.43
N GLY A 59 -12.26 5.61 9.86
CA GLY A 59 -12.09 4.46 8.96
C GLY A 59 -13.22 4.30 7.93
N TYR A 60 -14.35 4.99 8.12
CA TYR A 60 -15.53 4.97 7.27
C TYR A 60 -15.68 6.18 6.33
N ALA A 61 -14.76 7.15 6.37
CA ALA A 61 -14.82 8.32 5.48
C ALA A 61 -14.56 7.94 4.02
N ASN A 62 -15.34 8.49 3.09
CA ASN A 62 -15.11 8.36 1.65
C ASN A 62 -13.93 9.24 1.18
N VAL A 63 -13.49 9.07 -0.08
CA VAL A 63 -12.32 9.80 -0.62
C VAL A 63 -12.43 11.33 -0.44
N PRO A 64 -13.54 12.00 -0.81
CA PRO A 64 -13.69 13.44 -0.59
C PRO A 64 -13.57 13.89 0.88
N GLN A 65 -14.15 13.14 1.82
CA GLN A 65 -14.09 13.47 3.25
C GLN A 65 -12.65 13.39 3.78
N ARG A 66 -11.92 12.32 3.44
CA ARG A 66 -10.51 12.17 3.83
C ARG A 66 -9.63 13.25 3.21
N LEU A 67 -9.89 13.65 1.96
CA LEU A 67 -9.17 14.74 1.32
C LEU A 67 -9.41 16.08 2.02
N ALA A 68 -10.65 16.37 2.43
CA ALA A 68 -10.97 17.57 3.19
C ALA A 68 -10.27 17.59 4.57
N GLU A 69 -10.17 16.45 5.26
CA GLU A 69 -9.43 16.33 6.51
C GLU A 69 -7.93 16.57 6.32
N LEU A 70 -7.33 15.98 5.27
CA LEU A 70 -5.92 16.21 4.92
C LEU A 70 -5.65 17.68 4.56
N GLN A 71 -6.58 18.33 3.86
CA GLN A 71 -6.47 19.74 3.52
C GLN A 71 -6.50 20.62 4.77
N LYS A 72 -7.43 20.34 5.70
CA LYS A 72 -7.48 21.05 6.98
C LYS A 72 -6.18 20.88 7.78
N LEU A 73 -5.64 19.66 7.84
CA LEU A 73 -4.35 19.42 8.51
C LEU A 73 -3.20 20.19 7.84
N HIS A 74 -3.19 20.29 6.51
CA HIS A 74 -2.21 21.07 5.78
C HIS A 74 -2.27 22.55 6.15
N GLU A 75 -3.47 23.15 6.14
CA GLU A 75 -3.70 24.56 6.49
C GLU A 75 -3.36 24.89 7.95
N GLU A 76 -3.54 23.94 8.87
CA GLU A 76 -3.25 24.11 10.30
C GLU A 76 -1.77 23.82 10.66
N THR A 77 -0.96 23.27 9.75
CA THR A 77 0.43 22.89 10.03
C THR A 77 1.38 24.06 9.82
N ASP A 78 2.19 24.37 10.84
CA ASP A 78 3.30 25.31 10.71
C ASP A 78 4.56 24.61 10.14
N TYR A 79 4.91 24.93 8.89
CA TYR A 79 6.07 24.40 8.19
C TYR A 79 7.34 25.27 8.34
N SER A 80 7.27 26.42 9.01
CA SER A 80 8.34 27.43 9.00
C SER A 80 9.69 26.88 9.47
N GLY A 81 9.68 26.05 10.52
CA GLY A 81 10.86 25.41 11.11
C GLY A 81 11.36 24.13 10.42
N MET A 82 10.67 23.63 9.39
CA MET A 82 11.00 22.34 8.76
C MET A 82 11.87 22.51 7.50
N THR A 83 12.71 21.52 7.22
CA THR A 83 13.41 21.36 5.94
C THR A 83 12.45 20.85 4.86
N ASP A 84 12.82 21.01 3.58
CA ASP A 84 12.00 20.50 2.47
C ASP A 84 11.78 18.98 2.54
N MET A 85 12.77 18.23 3.01
CA MET A 85 12.64 16.78 3.20
C MET A 85 11.68 16.43 4.35
N GLU A 86 11.73 17.16 5.47
CA GLU A 86 10.78 16.96 6.57
C GLU A 86 9.35 17.30 6.14
N ILE A 87 9.15 18.39 5.38
CA ILE A 87 7.85 18.78 4.82
C ILE A 87 7.35 17.69 3.86
N TYR A 88 8.21 17.26 2.92
CA TYR A 88 7.90 16.21 1.97
C TYR A 88 7.50 14.91 2.66
N LYS A 89 8.25 14.50 3.68
CA LYS A 89 7.99 13.29 4.45
C LYS A 89 6.66 13.39 5.19
N LEU A 90 6.45 14.46 5.94
CA LEU A 90 5.22 14.67 6.71
C LEU A 90 3.97 14.65 5.82
N ILE A 91 3.99 15.37 4.70
CA ILE A 91 2.84 15.40 3.79
C ILE A 91 2.62 14.01 3.18
N ASN A 92 3.65 13.37 2.62
CA ASN A 92 3.47 12.06 1.99
C ASN A 92 3.05 10.98 2.99
N ASP A 93 3.58 10.98 4.22
CA ASP A 93 3.21 10.02 5.26
C ASP A 93 1.73 10.19 5.66
N ARG A 94 1.22 11.42 5.77
CA ARG A 94 -0.21 11.66 6.02
C ARG A 94 -1.10 11.13 4.90
N TYR A 95 -0.70 11.36 3.64
CA TYR A 95 -1.45 10.86 2.48
C TYR A 95 -1.39 9.33 2.37
N GLU A 96 -0.24 8.72 2.66
CA GLU A 96 -0.07 7.27 2.66
C GLU A 96 -0.87 6.61 3.79
N GLN A 97 -0.92 7.23 4.97
CA GLN A 97 -1.77 6.75 6.06
C GLN A 97 -3.27 6.85 5.72
N ALA A 98 -3.68 7.92 5.04
CA ALA A 98 -5.08 8.13 4.63
C ALA A 98 -5.50 7.21 3.48
N PHE A 99 -4.57 6.96 2.57
CA PHE A 99 -4.75 6.21 1.34
C PHE A 99 -3.51 5.34 1.08
N PRO A 100 -3.41 4.17 1.74
CA PRO A 100 -2.30 3.25 1.52
C PRO A 100 -2.18 2.91 0.04
N HIS A 101 -0.95 2.88 -0.47
CA HIS A 101 -0.61 2.57 -1.86
C HIS A 101 -1.34 3.46 -2.87
N ARG A 102 -1.49 4.76 -2.54
CA ARG A 102 -2.23 5.72 -3.39
C ARG A 102 -1.75 5.77 -4.84
N GLY A 103 -0.45 5.56 -5.08
CA GLY A 103 0.13 5.48 -6.42
C GLY A 103 -0.46 4.32 -7.21
N ALA A 104 -0.40 3.12 -6.63
CA ALA A 104 -0.99 1.91 -7.20
C ALA A 104 -2.50 2.03 -7.42
N LYS A 105 -3.24 2.55 -6.43
CA LYS A 105 -4.69 2.79 -6.55
C LYS A 105 -5.03 3.73 -7.72
N MET A 106 -4.25 4.79 -7.89
CA MET A 106 -4.43 5.74 -8.98
C MET A 106 -4.12 5.11 -10.34
N GLU A 107 -3.14 4.22 -10.44
CA GLU A 107 -2.88 3.52 -11.70
C GLU A 107 -3.98 2.51 -12.04
N LEU A 108 -4.48 1.78 -11.03
CA LEU A 108 -5.54 0.79 -11.22
C LEU A 108 -6.90 1.41 -11.52
N ASN A 109 -7.22 2.54 -10.88
CA ASN A 109 -8.55 3.15 -10.93
C ASN A 109 -8.43 4.68 -11.00
N THR A 110 -7.72 5.21 -12.00
CA THR A 110 -7.40 6.65 -12.12
C THR A 110 -8.60 7.57 -11.90
N PRO A 111 -9.78 7.35 -12.52
CA PRO A 111 -10.92 8.24 -12.34
C PRO A 111 -11.47 8.29 -10.90
N LYS A 112 -11.24 7.25 -10.09
CA LYS A 112 -11.65 7.19 -8.67
C LYS A 112 -10.68 7.93 -7.76
N TYR A 113 -9.38 7.90 -8.06
CA TYR A 113 -8.33 8.31 -7.13
C TYR A 113 -7.45 9.48 -7.58
N GLN A 114 -7.60 9.98 -8.81
CA GLN A 114 -6.77 11.07 -9.35
C GLN A 114 -6.75 12.33 -8.46
N ASP A 115 -7.85 12.65 -7.80
CA ASP A 115 -7.97 13.84 -6.95
C ASP A 115 -7.01 13.77 -5.74
N ILE A 116 -6.64 12.56 -5.30
CA ILE A 116 -5.64 12.36 -4.24
C ILE A 116 -4.27 12.84 -4.71
N GLY A 117 -3.86 12.45 -5.92
CA GLY A 117 -2.57 12.87 -6.50
C GLY A 117 -2.53 14.37 -6.76
N ILE A 118 -3.64 14.94 -7.25
CA ILE A 118 -3.77 16.39 -7.50
C ILE A 118 -3.60 17.17 -6.20
N GLN A 119 -4.35 16.82 -5.14
CA GLN A 119 -4.27 17.53 -3.86
C GLN A 119 -2.92 17.32 -3.17
N ASN A 120 -2.37 16.10 -3.18
CA ASN A 120 -1.04 15.83 -2.60
C ASN A 120 0.02 16.74 -3.24
N MET A 121 0.05 16.80 -4.58
CA MET A 121 1.00 17.64 -5.30
C MET A 121 0.78 19.13 -5.09
N ALA A 122 -0.47 19.58 -4.93
CA ALA A 122 -0.78 20.96 -4.57
C ALA A 122 -0.20 21.32 -3.20
N ASN A 123 -0.47 20.49 -2.17
CA ASN A 123 -0.01 20.72 -0.81
C ASN A 123 1.53 20.68 -0.72
N LEU A 124 2.18 19.77 -1.46
CA LEU A 124 3.64 19.76 -1.55
C LEU A 124 4.18 21.04 -2.20
N ARG A 125 3.57 21.52 -3.29
CA ARG A 125 4.01 22.75 -3.98
C ARG A 125 3.81 24.01 -3.13
N GLU A 126 2.79 24.01 -2.27
CA GLU A 126 2.51 25.12 -1.36
C GLU A 126 3.49 25.17 -0.19
N ALA A 127 3.77 24.03 0.44
CA ALA A 127 4.62 24.00 1.65
C ALA A 127 6.12 23.96 1.38
N ILE A 128 6.57 23.33 0.30
CA ILE A 128 8.00 23.14 0.03
C ILE A 128 8.65 24.46 -0.42
N LYS A 129 9.77 24.80 0.23
CA LYS A 129 10.48 26.06 0.06
C LYS A 129 11.23 26.11 -1.27
N ASN A 130 11.89 25.02 -1.66
CA ASN A 130 12.54 24.89 -2.96
C ASN A 130 11.60 24.25 -3.99
N PRO A 131 11.09 24.99 -5.00
CA PRO A 131 10.18 24.44 -6.00
C PRO A 131 10.79 23.31 -6.84
N ASN A 132 12.12 23.22 -6.93
CA ASN A 132 12.80 22.14 -7.63
C ASN A 132 12.79 20.82 -6.83
N PHE A 133 12.56 20.87 -5.52
CA PHE A 133 12.58 19.68 -4.66
C PHE A 133 11.47 18.68 -5.03
N VAL A 134 10.30 19.15 -5.48
CA VAL A 134 9.23 18.29 -6.01
C VAL A 134 9.41 17.88 -7.47
N GLN A 135 10.32 18.51 -8.20
CA GLN A 135 10.53 18.30 -9.63
C GLN A 135 11.83 17.55 -9.96
N LEU A 136 12.49 16.98 -8.96
CA LEU A 136 13.71 16.19 -9.16
C LEU A 136 13.48 15.06 -10.19
N ARG A 137 14.56 14.71 -10.89
CA ARG A 137 14.64 13.66 -11.90
C ARG A 137 15.93 12.87 -11.75
N GLY A 138 15.96 11.65 -12.27
CA GLY A 138 17.13 10.77 -12.24
C GLY A 138 17.67 10.56 -10.82
N GLU A 139 18.99 10.51 -10.70
CA GLU A 139 19.69 10.18 -9.46
C GLU A 139 19.28 11.04 -8.25
N ALA A 140 19.02 12.34 -8.46
CA ALA A 140 18.57 13.21 -7.37
C ALA A 140 17.18 12.80 -6.83
N SER A 141 16.26 12.38 -7.71
CA SER A 141 14.96 11.85 -7.30
C SER A 141 15.11 10.51 -6.56
N TYR A 142 15.99 9.65 -7.05
CA TYR A 142 16.25 8.33 -6.46
C TYR A 142 16.85 8.45 -5.05
N ASN A 143 17.81 9.36 -4.87
CA ASN A 143 18.43 9.60 -3.56
C ASN A 143 17.42 10.17 -2.56
N ARG A 144 16.56 11.10 -2.98
CA ARG A 144 15.44 11.58 -2.14
C ARG A 144 14.49 10.45 -1.77
N ALA A 145 14.15 9.54 -2.69
CA ALA A 145 13.27 8.41 -2.38
C ALA A 145 13.94 7.45 -1.37
N LYS A 146 15.22 7.13 -1.54
CA LYS A 146 15.98 6.34 -0.57
C LYS A 146 16.02 7.04 0.80
N GLU A 147 16.15 8.37 0.83
CA GLU A 147 16.08 9.13 2.08
C GLU A 147 14.71 9.12 2.74
N TYR A 148 13.65 9.26 1.95
CA TYR A 148 12.28 9.19 2.43
C TYR A 148 11.95 7.86 3.15
N PHE A 149 12.41 6.75 2.56
CA PHE A 149 12.21 5.40 3.10
C PHE A 149 13.29 4.96 4.11
N GLY A 150 14.35 5.75 4.32
CA GLY A 150 15.43 5.40 5.25
C GLY A 150 16.37 4.30 4.74
N TYR A 151 16.55 4.20 3.42
CA TYR A 151 17.34 3.18 2.74
C TYR A 151 18.70 3.70 2.25
N GLN A 152 19.17 4.85 2.75
CA GLN A 152 20.48 5.37 2.39
C GLN A 152 21.59 4.37 2.77
N GLY A 153 22.53 4.16 1.86
CA GLY A 153 23.67 3.27 2.07
C GLY A 153 23.38 1.78 1.90
N LEU A 154 22.13 1.39 1.67
CA LEU A 154 21.79 0.00 1.33
C LEU A 154 22.14 -0.32 -0.13
N SER A 155 22.55 -1.56 -0.37
CA SER A 155 22.68 -2.12 -1.71
C SER A 155 21.32 -2.35 -2.37
N ASN A 156 21.30 -2.50 -3.69
CA ASN A 156 20.06 -2.74 -4.43
C ASN A 156 19.32 -4.00 -3.95
N SER A 157 20.04 -5.09 -3.65
CA SER A 157 19.44 -6.33 -3.13
C SER A 157 18.85 -6.15 -1.73
N GLU A 158 19.49 -5.37 -0.86
CA GLU A 158 18.95 -5.07 0.48
C GLU A 158 17.68 -4.21 0.38
N ILE A 159 17.64 -3.26 -0.57
CA ILE A 159 16.45 -2.46 -0.84
C ILE A 159 15.30 -3.36 -1.31
N ILE A 160 15.54 -4.25 -2.29
CA ILE A 160 14.50 -5.17 -2.80
C ILE A 160 13.95 -6.04 -1.68
N GLN A 161 14.84 -6.60 -0.85
CA GLN A 161 14.43 -7.43 0.28
C GLN A 161 13.57 -6.65 1.28
N LYS A 162 13.96 -5.42 1.64
CA LYS A 162 13.16 -4.56 2.53
C LYS A 162 11.79 -4.21 1.94
N VAL A 163 11.74 -3.91 0.64
CA VAL A 163 10.47 -3.63 -0.05
C VAL A 163 9.54 -4.86 0.03
N LYS A 164 10.07 -6.08 -0.18
CA LYS A 164 9.31 -7.33 -0.03
C LYS A 164 8.85 -7.60 1.42
N GLU A 165 9.62 -7.17 2.41
CA GLU A 165 9.26 -7.31 3.84
C GLU A 165 8.18 -6.32 4.28
N GLU A 166 8.21 -5.09 3.74
CA GLU A 166 7.28 -4.03 4.10
C GLU A 166 5.93 -4.14 3.36
N ILE A 167 5.92 -4.69 2.15
CA ILE A 167 4.71 -4.84 1.34
C ILE A 167 4.36 -6.32 1.25
N PRO A 168 3.21 -6.76 1.77
CA PRO A 168 2.82 -8.16 1.72
C PRO A 168 2.56 -8.60 0.28
N ASP A 169 3.11 -9.75 -0.12
CA ASP A 169 2.69 -10.42 -1.36
C ASP A 169 1.48 -11.32 -1.07
N ASP A 170 0.31 -10.70 -0.92
CA ASP A 170 -0.98 -11.36 -0.71
C ASP A 170 -1.72 -11.69 -2.01
N GLY A 171 -1.03 -11.54 -3.15
CA GLY A 171 -1.62 -11.69 -4.49
C GLY A 171 -2.30 -10.42 -5.01
N SER A 172 -2.47 -9.36 -4.21
CA SER A 172 -3.09 -8.12 -4.69
C SER A 172 -2.29 -7.47 -5.82
N LEU A 173 -2.98 -7.05 -6.89
CA LEU A 173 -2.36 -6.28 -7.96
C LEU A 173 -1.89 -4.90 -7.49
N GLU A 174 -2.56 -4.31 -6.49
CA GLU A 174 -2.16 -3.05 -5.86
C GLU A 174 -0.77 -3.16 -5.25
N ASN A 175 -0.52 -4.22 -4.47
CA ASN A 175 0.77 -4.45 -3.81
C ASN A 175 1.90 -4.68 -4.84
N LYS A 176 1.60 -5.33 -5.97
CA LYS A 176 2.57 -5.52 -7.06
C LYS A 176 2.96 -4.20 -7.71
N ILE A 177 1.99 -3.34 -7.96
CA ILE A 177 2.26 -2.00 -8.49
C ILE A 177 3.04 -1.16 -7.48
N GLU A 178 2.69 -1.21 -6.20
CA GLU A 178 3.44 -0.50 -5.16
C GLU A 178 4.90 -0.97 -5.11
N ILE A 179 5.16 -2.29 -5.15
CA ILE A 179 6.52 -2.83 -5.21
C ILE A 179 7.25 -2.25 -6.43
N ARG A 180 6.65 -2.30 -7.62
CA ARG A 180 7.23 -1.73 -8.85
C ARG A 180 7.54 -0.24 -8.69
N ASP A 181 6.61 0.54 -8.14
CA ASP A 181 6.75 1.98 -7.97
C ASP A 181 7.87 2.33 -6.97
N ARG A 182 8.02 1.56 -5.89
CA ARG A 182 9.13 1.73 -4.94
C ARG A 182 10.48 1.45 -5.60
N LEU A 183 10.58 0.35 -6.34
CA LEU A 183 11.82 0.00 -7.06
C LEU A 183 12.19 1.06 -8.10
N ALA A 184 11.21 1.53 -8.88
CA ALA A 184 11.40 2.60 -9.85
C ALA A 184 11.80 3.92 -9.18
N GLY A 185 11.08 4.31 -8.13
CA GLY A 185 11.32 5.54 -7.38
C GLY A 185 12.72 5.62 -6.78
N MET A 186 13.37 4.48 -6.54
CA MET A 186 14.74 4.37 -6.03
C MET A 186 15.79 4.06 -7.11
N GLY A 187 15.38 3.99 -8.38
CA GLY A 187 16.26 3.79 -9.54
C GLY A 187 16.76 2.35 -9.71
N LEU A 188 16.05 1.36 -9.19
CA LEU A 188 16.41 -0.06 -9.31
C LEU A 188 15.89 -0.70 -10.60
N ILE A 189 14.90 -0.09 -11.24
CA ILE A 189 14.40 -0.49 -12.55
C ILE A 189 14.31 0.74 -13.45
N SER A 190 14.49 0.55 -14.75
CA SER A 190 14.44 1.65 -15.73
C SER A 190 13.03 2.23 -15.93
N ASP A 191 12.95 3.51 -16.30
CA ASP A 191 11.69 4.17 -16.69
C ASP A 191 10.98 3.42 -17.83
N ILE A 192 11.74 2.81 -18.75
CA ILE A 192 11.17 2.05 -19.86
C ILE A 192 10.53 0.73 -19.37
N THR A 193 11.13 0.08 -18.37
CA THR A 193 10.51 -1.07 -17.68
C THR A 193 9.22 -0.66 -16.98
N VAL A 194 9.19 0.51 -16.34
CA VAL A 194 7.95 1.06 -15.75
C VAL A 194 6.87 1.26 -16.83
N MET A 195 7.23 1.76 -18.01
CA MET A 195 6.29 1.91 -19.14
C MET A 195 5.74 0.57 -19.65
N ALA A 196 6.55 -0.49 -19.67
CA ALA A 196 6.10 -1.84 -20.02
C ALA A 196 5.11 -2.40 -18.97
N PHE A 197 5.37 -2.17 -17.69
CA PHE A 197 4.40 -2.47 -16.62
C PHE A 197 3.08 -1.72 -16.82
N HIS A 198 3.16 -0.39 -16.99
CA HIS A 198 1.97 0.45 -17.16
C HIS A 198 1.11 0.00 -18.35
N SER A 199 1.75 -0.35 -19.47
CA SER A 199 1.06 -0.84 -20.66
C SER A 199 0.40 -2.21 -20.41
N SER A 200 1.07 -3.09 -19.67
CA SER A 200 0.47 -4.37 -19.23
C SER A 200 -0.78 -4.15 -18.37
N ILE A 201 -0.71 -3.24 -17.40
CA ILE A 201 -1.86 -2.92 -16.53
C ILE A 201 -3.03 -2.37 -17.37
N ALA A 202 -2.76 -1.48 -18.33
CA ALA A 202 -3.79 -0.98 -19.24
C ALA A 202 -4.42 -2.10 -20.08
N HIS A 203 -3.62 -3.06 -20.58
CA HIS A 203 -4.12 -4.24 -21.28
C HIS A 203 -4.98 -5.12 -20.37
N LEU A 204 -4.56 -5.32 -19.12
CA LEU A 204 -5.28 -6.11 -18.13
C LEU A 204 -6.63 -5.47 -17.78
N GLN A 205 -6.67 -4.16 -17.49
CA GLN A 205 -7.92 -3.42 -17.25
C GLN A 205 -8.92 -3.63 -18.40
N ARG A 206 -8.45 -3.52 -19.65
CA ARG A 206 -9.30 -3.72 -20.83
C ARG A 206 -9.77 -5.17 -20.98
N GLN A 207 -8.94 -6.15 -20.59
CA GLN A 207 -9.32 -7.55 -20.62
C GLN A 207 -10.38 -7.86 -19.57
N VAL A 208 -10.16 -7.49 -18.30
CA VAL A 208 -11.10 -7.71 -17.20
C VAL A 208 -12.45 -7.04 -17.51
N PHE A 209 -12.44 -5.82 -18.06
CA PHE A 209 -13.66 -5.15 -18.49
C PHE A 209 -14.42 -5.94 -19.58
N ARG A 210 -13.71 -6.42 -20.61
CA ARG A 210 -14.31 -7.22 -21.69
C ARG A 210 -14.89 -8.54 -21.19
N GLU A 211 -14.21 -9.19 -20.26
CA GLU A 211 -14.68 -10.44 -19.65
C GLU A 211 -15.93 -10.21 -18.80
N THR A 212 -16.02 -9.05 -18.14
CA THR A 212 -17.14 -8.69 -17.27
C THR A 212 -18.39 -8.25 -18.06
N PHE A 213 -18.22 -7.42 -19.09
CA PHE A 213 -19.35 -6.77 -19.78
C PHE A 213 -19.52 -7.17 -21.25
N GLY A 214 -18.60 -7.96 -21.79
CA GLY A 214 -18.58 -8.37 -23.19
C GLY A 214 -17.94 -7.35 -24.15
N GLN A 215 -17.71 -7.80 -25.38
CA GLN A 215 -17.00 -7.03 -26.41
C GLN A 215 -17.75 -5.76 -26.86
N GLU A 216 -19.08 -5.79 -26.87
CA GLU A 216 -19.87 -4.63 -27.32
C GLU A 216 -19.81 -3.48 -26.30
N ALA A 217 -19.88 -3.78 -25.00
CA ALA A 217 -19.70 -2.77 -23.95
C ALA A 217 -18.29 -2.15 -23.99
N ALA A 218 -17.27 -2.94 -24.36
CA ALA A 218 -15.88 -2.48 -24.44
C ALA A 218 -15.60 -1.43 -25.51
N LYS A 219 -16.55 -1.18 -26.42
CA LYS A 219 -16.47 -0.08 -27.39
C LYS A 219 -16.90 1.27 -26.79
N ASP A 220 -17.63 1.26 -25.67
CA ASP A 220 -18.05 2.48 -24.98
C ASP A 220 -16.99 2.91 -23.95
N ILE A 221 -16.29 4.00 -24.26
CA ILE A 221 -15.28 4.56 -23.37
C ILE A 221 -15.87 5.04 -22.05
N ASN A 222 -17.11 5.55 -22.04
CA ASN A 222 -17.76 6.02 -20.82
C ASN A 222 -18.11 4.86 -19.89
N ALA A 223 -18.53 3.71 -20.45
CA ALA A 223 -18.77 2.51 -19.67
C ALA A 223 -17.48 2.02 -18.98
N PHE A 224 -16.36 2.04 -19.70
CA PHE A 224 -15.05 1.69 -19.14
C PHE A 224 -14.60 2.67 -18.05
N GLU A 225 -14.72 3.99 -18.27
CA GLU A 225 -14.32 4.99 -17.27
C GLU A 225 -15.21 4.95 -16.02
N ASN A 226 -16.53 4.75 -16.18
CA ASN A 226 -17.44 4.60 -15.04
C ASN A 226 -17.14 3.34 -14.23
N TRP A 227 -16.74 2.26 -14.91
CA TRP A 227 -16.29 1.04 -14.25
C TRP A 227 -14.98 1.23 -13.47
N LEU A 228 -14.01 1.99 -14.00
CA LEU A 228 -12.83 2.34 -13.21
C LEU A 228 -13.18 3.26 -12.03
N ARG A 229 -14.15 4.17 -12.20
CA ARG A 229 -14.63 5.07 -11.13
C ARG A 229 -15.25 4.32 -9.96
N SER A 230 -15.79 3.11 -10.15
CA SER A 230 -16.29 2.27 -9.05
C SER A 230 -15.18 1.55 -8.26
N GLY A 231 -13.93 1.54 -8.75
CA GLY A 231 -12.81 0.86 -8.08
C GLY A 231 -12.64 -0.59 -8.50
N SER A 232 -13.07 -0.92 -9.71
CA SER A 232 -13.28 -2.31 -10.11
C SER A 232 -12.02 -3.16 -10.30
N MET A 233 -10.83 -2.54 -10.21
CA MET A 233 -9.56 -3.27 -10.20
C MET A 233 -9.04 -3.59 -8.79
N GLU A 234 -9.73 -3.15 -7.72
CA GLU A 234 -9.26 -3.31 -6.32
C GLU A 234 -9.18 -4.78 -5.87
N ASP A 235 -10.06 -5.63 -6.39
CA ASP A 235 -10.14 -7.05 -6.00
C ASP A 235 -9.35 -7.98 -6.95
N VAL A 236 -8.64 -7.42 -7.94
CA VAL A 236 -7.87 -8.24 -8.88
C VAL A 236 -6.64 -8.82 -8.19
N GLN A 237 -6.60 -10.15 -8.15
CA GLN A 237 -5.47 -10.91 -7.63
C GLN A 237 -4.68 -11.54 -8.78
N MET A 238 -3.36 -11.51 -8.64
CA MET A 238 -2.41 -12.04 -9.61
C MET A 238 -1.07 -12.30 -8.92
N SER A 239 -0.46 -13.45 -9.19
CA SER A 239 0.93 -13.76 -8.80
C SER A 239 1.93 -13.08 -9.73
N TRP A 240 3.20 -12.97 -9.30
CA TRP A 240 4.25 -12.44 -10.19
C TRP A 240 4.45 -13.29 -11.45
N GLY A 241 4.26 -14.61 -11.34
CA GLY A 241 4.28 -15.53 -12.48
C GLY A 241 3.16 -15.24 -13.49
N GLU A 242 1.93 -15.12 -13.03
CA GLU A 242 0.78 -14.77 -13.89
C GLU A 242 0.97 -13.38 -14.53
N MET A 243 1.52 -12.41 -13.79
CA MET A 243 1.81 -11.08 -14.33
C MET A 243 2.87 -11.12 -15.44
N LYS A 244 3.92 -11.92 -15.25
CA LYS A 244 4.94 -12.16 -16.26
C LYS A 244 4.36 -12.81 -17.52
N GLU A 245 3.58 -13.88 -17.34
CA GLU A 245 2.91 -14.59 -18.43
C GLU A 245 1.95 -13.68 -19.19
N PHE A 246 1.16 -12.88 -18.47
CA PHE A 246 0.26 -11.90 -19.05
C PHE A 246 1.02 -10.85 -19.87
N MET A 247 2.06 -10.24 -19.29
CA MET A 247 2.85 -9.19 -19.94
C MET A 247 3.47 -9.69 -21.25
N PHE A 248 4.17 -10.84 -21.21
CA PHE A 248 4.82 -11.38 -22.39
C PHE A 248 3.85 -12.07 -23.37
N GLY A 249 2.68 -12.49 -22.91
CA GLY A 249 1.60 -13.01 -23.76
C GLY A 249 0.83 -11.93 -24.51
N THR A 250 0.70 -10.73 -23.92
CA THR A 250 -0.06 -9.62 -24.51
C THR A 250 0.80 -8.64 -25.31
N MET A 251 2.10 -8.57 -25.02
CA MET A 251 3.00 -7.63 -25.67
C MET A 251 4.30 -8.29 -26.08
N LYS A 252 4.80 -7.90 -27.26
CA LYS A 252 6.13 -8.26 -27.73
C LYS A 252 7.18 -7.34 -27.14
N VAL A 253 7.49 -7.51 -25.86
CA VAL A 253 8.32 -6.58 -25.08
C VAL A 253 9.67 -6.28 -25.75
N ALA A 254 10.41 -7.29 -26.21
CA ALA A 254 11.68 -7.04 -26.90
C ALA A 254 11.54 -6.23 -28.20
N GLU A 255 10.45 -6.40 -28.96
CA GLU A 255 10.21 -5.64 -30.19
C GLU A 255 9.79 -4.18 -29.88
N ILE A 256 9.01 -3.97 -28.82
CA ILE A 256 8.44 -2.65 -28.48
C ILE A 256 9.40 -1.80 -27.64
N TYR A 257 10.04 -2.39 -26.64
CA TYR A 257 10.84 -1.70 -25.63
C TYR A 257 12.34 -2.08 -25.67
N GLY A 258 12.70 -3.10 -26.45
CA GLY A 258 14.08 -3.55 -26.61
C GLY A 258 14.45 -4.78 -25.78
N VAL A 259 15.48 -5.50 -26.22
CA VAL A 259 15.94 -6.76 -25.61
C VAL A 259 16.46 -6.57 -24.18
N GLU A 260 17.08 -5.43 -23.88
CA GLU A 260 17.59 -5.13 -22.54
C GLU A 260 16.45 -4.94 -21.52
N VAL A 261 15.35 -4.31 -21.92
CA VAL A 261 14.15 -4.17 -21.08
C VAL A 261 13.51 -5.52 -20.82
N GLN A 262 13.41 -6.38 -21.84
CA GLN A 262 12.92 -7.74 -21.63
C GLN A 262 13.81 -8.54 -20.67
N LYS A 263 15.13 -8.34 -20.73
CA LYS A 263 16.07 -8.98 -19.80
C LYS A 263 15.89 -8.45 -18.37
N GLU A 264 15.86 -7.13 -18.18
CA GLU A 264 15.60 -6.49 -16.88
C GLU A 264 14.28 -6.99 -16.26
N LEU A 265 13.21 -7.09 -17.06
CA LEU A 265 11.93 -7.66 -16.62
C LEU A 265 12.05 -9.13 -16.20
N ASN A 266 12.78 -9.95 -16.96
CA ASN A 266 12.96 -11.36 -16.62
C ASN A 266 13.72 -11.55 -15.30
N ASP A 267 14.78 -10.76 -15.10
CA ASP A 267 15.59 -10.78 -13.88
C ASP A 267 14.75 -10.29 -12.69
N LEU A 268 13.99 -9.20 -12.87
CA LEU A 268 13.08 -8.66 -11.85
C LEU A 268 11.99 -9.68 -11.46
N PHE A 269 11.28 -10.26 -12.42
CA PHE A 269 10.24 -11.25 -12.11
C PHE A 269 10.80 -12.48 -11.41
N LYS A 270 12.04 -12.89 -11.73
CA LYS A 270 12.72 -13.98 -11.04
C LYS A 270 12.96 -13.61 -9.57
N GLU A 271 13.55 -12.44 -9.30
CA GLU A 271 13.85 -11.97 -7.94
C GLU A 271 12.58 -11.75 -7.09
N LEU A 272 11.50 -11.28 -7.71
CA LEU A 272 10.22 -11.09 -7.06
C LEU A 272 9.47 -12.40 -6.78
N SER A 273 9.67 -13.44 -7.63
CA SER A 273 9.00 -14.74 -7.46
C SER A 273 9.74 -15.69 -6.51
N GLU A 274 11.02 -15.46 -6.21
CA GLU A 274 11.85 -16.32 -5.35
C GLU A 274 11.75 -15.95 -3.85
N GLY A 275 10.54 -15.66 -3.35
CA GLY A 275 10.26 -15.30 -1.94
C GLY A 275 9.48 -16.38 -1.19
#